data_AF-A0A3A1XTT6-F1
#
_entry.id   AF-A0A3A1XTT6-F1
#
_cell.length_a   1.000
_cell.length_b   1.000
_cell.length_c   1.000
_cell.angle_alpha   90.00
_cell.angle_beta   90.00
_cell.angle_gamma   90.00
#
_symmetry.space_group_name_H-M   'P 1'
#
loop_
_entity.id
_entity.type
_entity.pdbx_description
1 polymer ?
#
loop_
_entity_poly.entity_id
_entity_poly.type
_entity_poly.pdbx_seq_one_letter_code
_entity_poly.pdbx_strand_id
1 'polypeptide(L)'
;MTTANPSKHTSSSKSSRKRSAHKVHTLPLATMAALLTAATCLGSQPAMAVTTRTPLPTPTQSRVVRSLTNSTVAESQNHEYVPLGEKKPWLQYPNILEFRRVRGRNSNATEIKSDEEGSDNNWKFVNDRTAMYAHVETRDNSDYLIFDVFFNNNAESMVSKSNKQWYLWQVPYAIADLDSNGLYKSDTVTNLRYDAYRPKTKGHILSQDPEAFVKDDSLSFSVPDMRKTDQHFGKDGYALYQVGIGLNPGNKLYTDLGQIFHGNANESLISRMAGDQALYAFNNGSQYNKNYGLGITVAKPYDDVAYHMHAELKLRPGAINKNADNYNEKYANIQNAWTWANSGSWGKTTSSAYTVISGRDPSNDEDKDDKLKRNKADNKAPKIYHGKTEITDDNQTIELTEGDNLSFTTTDNKGHIEKFSISGLTDTPITKQGDGSEDKPLSSGDITVTNKMNNKTVTITSEDGSGNVTARKVKVKVTKKTKLSKEHPLTGKTIDTTVGGKLPQLTEIDNFVTVKDGSKLDKQPTLKWNGTAPNTNTVGVFTNRIKGTYSDNSTSFTNVTINVKPQKPVIDT
;
A
#
# COMPACT_ATOMS: atom_id res chain seq x y z
N MET A 1 31.53 60.40 -50.63
CA MET A 1 32.48 59.45 -51.22
C MET A 1 33.26 58.79 -50.10
N THR A 2 33.33 57.45 -50.13
CA THR A 2 34.43 56.57 -49.65
C THR A 2 35.09 56.81 -48.28
N THR A 3 34.69 55.94 -47.32
CA THR A 3 35.52 54.97 -46.57
C THR A 3 36.95 55.32 -46.12
N ALA A 4 37.22 55.20 -44.80
CA ALA A 4 38.10 54.17 -44.21
C ALA A 4 38.19 54.27 -42.66
N ASN A 5 38.13 53.11 -42.00
CA ASN A 5 38.29 52.79 -40.56
C ASN A 5 39.81 52.57 -40.23
N PRO A 6 40.29 52.09 -39.04
CA PRO A 6 39.73 51.97 -37.67
C PRO A 6 40.75 52.27 -36.51
N SER A 7 40.32 52.19 -35.24
CA SER A 7 41.22 51.95 -34.09
C SER A 7 40.55 51.17 -32.93
N LYS A 8 41.19 50.04 -32.62
CA LYS A 8 41.10 49.04 -31.54
C LYS A 8 40.51 49.44 -30.17
N HIS A 9 39.80 48.48 -29.54
CA HIS A 9 40.19 47.95 -28.23
C HIS A 9 39.82 46.46 -28.03
N THR A 10 40.65 45.82 -27.23
CA THR A 10 40.95 44.42 -26.92
C THR A 10 39.80 43.53 -26.42
N SER A 11 39.76 42.27 -26.87
CA SER A 11 38.96 41.18 -26.30
C SER A 11 39.83 40.11 -25.64
N SER A 12 39.42 39.68 -24.45
CA SER A 12 40.07 38.67 -23.62
C SER A 12 39.46 37.26 -23.82
N SER A 13 40.36 36.31 -24.05
CA SER A 13 40.36 34.85 -23.82
C SER A 13 39.05 34.08 -23.54
N LYS A 14 38.85 33.08 -24.40
CA LYS A 14 37.89 31.96 -24.34
C LYS A 14 38.05 31.09 -23.08
N SER A 15 36.93 30.60 -22.57
CA SER A 15 36.83 29.42 -21.70
C SER A 15 35.96 28.35 -22.39
N SER A 16 36.48 27.14 -22.44
CA SER A 16 35.99 25.97 -23.19
C SER A 16 34.89 25.22 -22.42
N ARG A 17 33.66 25.23 -22.94
CA ARG A 17 32.61 24.28 -22.52
C ARG A 17 32.65 23.05 -23.42
N LYS A 18 33.20 21.93 -22.91
CA LYS A 18 32.95 20.61 -23.49
C LYS A 18 31.49 20.24 -23.20
N ARG A 19 30.67 20.20 -24.26
CA ARG A 19 29.33 19.63 -24.26
C ARG A 19 29.48 18.11 -24.31
N SER A 20 28.92 17.39 -23.34
CA SER A 20 28.65 15.96 -23.49
C SER A 20 27.16 15.81 -23.79
N ALA A 21 26.86 15.34 -25.00
CA ALA A 21 25.51 15.08 -25.44
C ALA A 21 24.93 13.91 -24.63
N HIS A 22 23.97 14.20 -23.75
CA HIS A 22 23.18 13.16 -23.10
C HIS A 22 22.06 12.73 -24.05
N LYS A 23 22.08 11.44 -24.43
CA LYS A 23 20.89 10.75 -24.93
C LYS A 23 19.87 10.71 -23.81
N VAL A 24 18.70 11.29 -24.03
CA VAL A 24 17.57 11.31 -23.09
C VAL A 24 16.47 10.43 -23.64
N HIS A 25 16.05 9.43 -22.86
CA HIS A 25 14.83 8.69 -23.09
C HIS A 25 13.65 9.46 -22.49
N THR A 26 12.63 9.66 -23.31
CA THR A 26 11.28 10.04 -22.91
C THR A 26 10.74 9.08 -21.84
N LEU A 27 10.15 9.62 -20.76
CA LEU A 27 9.28 8.87 -19.85
C LEU A 27 8.25 8.10 -20.71
N PRO A 28 8.13 6.75 -20.58
CA PRO A 28 7.34 5.99 -21.53
C PRO A 28 5.85 6.30 -21.35
N LEU A 29 5.26 6.87 -22.39
CA LEU A 29 3.84 6.78 -22.66
C LEU A 29 3.52 5.30 -22.92
N ALA A 30 2.75 4.67 -22.03
CA ALA A 30 2.38 3.26 -22.18
C ALA A 30 1.42 3.10 -23.37
N THR A 31 1.94 2.76 -24.53
CA THR A 31 1.16 2.24 -25.66
C THR A 31 1.15 0.72 -25.56
N MET A 32 -0.03 0.12 -25.35
CA MET A 32 -0.20 -1.33 -25.35
C MET A 32 0.17 -1.92 -26.72
N ALA A 33 1.07 -2.90 -26.74
CA ALA A 33 1.17 -3.89 -27.81
C ALA A 33 1.70 -5.20 -27.22
N ALA A 34 0.88 -6.24 -27.28
CA ALA A 34 1.24 -7.61 -26.91
C ALA A 34 2.20 -8.20 -27.96
N LEU A 35 3.22 -8.94 -27.52
CA LEU A 35 3.84 -10.03 -28.30
C LEU A 35 4.67 -10.95 -27.38
N LEU A 36 4.37 -12.24 -27.51
CA LEU A 36 4.96 -13.41 -26.85
C LEU A 36 6.40 -13.68 -27.36
N THR A 37 7.37 -13.99 -26.49
CA THR A 37 8.38 -15.05 -26.71
C THR A 37 9.24 -15.34 -25.47
N ALA A 38 9.78 -16.56 -25.40
CA ALA A 38 10.25 -17.25 -24.21
C ALA A 38 11.79 -17.30 -24.03
N ALA A 39 12.20 -17.66 -22.80
CA ALA A 39 13.45 -18.29 -22.34
C ALA A 39 14.78 -17.52 -22.54
N THR A 40 15.58 -17.33 -21.50
CA THR A 40 16.56 -18.35 -21.07
C THR A 40 17.14 -18.05 -19.68
N CYS A 41 17.40 -19.12 -18.95
CA CYS A 41 18.06 -19.23 -17.67
C CYS A 41 19.59 -19.32 -17.83
N LEU A 42 20.35 -18.80 -16.86
CA LEU A 42 21.72 -19.22 -16.55
C LEU A 42 22.11 -18.79 -15.13
N GLY A 43 22.49 -19.76 -14.30
CA GLY A 43 22.92 -19.62 -12.90
C GLY A 43 24.31 -19.01 -12.75
N SER A 44 24.71 -18.57 -11.55
CA SER A 44 25.42 -19.40 -10.55
C SER A 44 25.65 -18.51 -9.29
N GLN A 45 25.22 -18.87 -8.08
CA GLN A 45 25.83 -19.75 -7.05
C GLN A 45 26.94 -19.08 -6.17
N PRO A 46 27.24 -19.56 -4.95
CA PRO A 46 26.89 -18.86 -3.70
C PRO A 46 28.07 -18.66 -2.69
N ALA A 47 27.71 -18.22 -1.48
CA ALA A 47 28.39 -18.33 -0.18
C ALA A 47 29.12 -17.09 0.36
N MET A 48 28.78 -16.68 1.59
CA MET A 48 29.63 -16.96 2.76
C MET A 48 28.83 -16.87 4.06
N ALA A 49 29.10 -17.81 4.96
CA ALA A 49 28.46 -17.98 6.25
C ALA A 49 29.12 -17.15 7.36
N VAL A 50 28.26 -16.66 8.26
CA VAL A 50 28.38 -16.50 9.72
C VAL A 50 29.78 -16.36 10.34
N THR A 51 29.97 -15.24 11.06
CA THR A 51 30.67 -15.26 12.35
C THR A 51 29.80 -14.61 13.42
N THR A 52 29.37 -15.42 14.39
CA THR A 52 28.65 -15.01 15.60
C THR A 52 29.62 -14.31 16.56
N ARG A 53 29.37 -13.04 16.88
CA ARG A 53 29.91 -12.40 18.10
C ARG A 53 28.77 -12.10 19.04
N THR A 54 28.72 -12.85 20.13
CA THR A 54 27.95 -12.55 21.35
C THR A 54 28.30 -11.15 21.84
N PRO A 55 27.33 -10.25 22.08
CA PRO A 55 27.57 -9.04 22.86
C PRO A 55 27.46 -9.38 24.34
N LEU A 56 28.55 -9.16 25.09
CA LEU A 56 28.48 -9.00 26.55
C LEU A 56 27.72 -7.70 26.90
N PRO A 57 26.98 -7.66 28.02
CA PRO A 57 26.26 -6.47 28.46
C PRO A 57 27.22 -5.51 29.16
N THR A 58 27.25 -4.24 28.76
CA THR A 58 27.99 -3.20 29.49
C THR A 58 27.08 -1.98 29.66
N PRO A 59 27.01 -1.39 30.87
CA PRO A 59 25.83 -0.72 31.37
C PRO A 59 25.72 0.73 30.89
N THR A 60 24.48 1.18 30.79
CA THR A 60 24.07 2.57 30.63
C THR A 60 24.68 3.44 31.74
N GLN A 61 25.62 4.32 31.39
CA GLN A 61 25.93 5.49 32.21
C GLN A 61 25.75 6.74 31.36
N SER A 62 24.65 7.45 31.64
CA SER A 62 24.41 8.81 31.17
C SER A 62 25.45 9.74 31.82
N ARG A 63 26.48 10.13 31.06
CA ARG A 63 27.39 11.20 31.48
C ARG A 63 26.95 12.48 30.80
N VAL A 64 26.35 13.36 31.60
CA VAL A 64 26.08 14.75 31.25
C VAL A 64 27.40 15.43 30.85
N VAL A 65 27.57 15.71 29.56
CA VAL A 65 28.61 16.62 29.07
C VAL A 65 27.95 17.98 28.89
N ARG A 66 28.12 18.85 29.90
CA ARG A 66 27.86 20.28 29.76
C ARG A 66 28.94 20.88 28.86
N SER A 67 28.60 21.27 27.63
CA SER A 67 29.39 22.25 26.90
C SER A 67 28.71 23.61 27.00
N LEU A 68 29.39 24.53 27.68
CA LEU A 68 29.04 25.93 27.81
C LEU A 68 29.14 26.63 26.44
N THR A 69 28.02 27.07 25.89
CA THR A 69 27.94 28.25 25.02
C THR A 69 26.67 29.02 25.35
N ASN A 70 26.86 30.26 25.82
CA ASN A 70 25.78 31.19 26.17
C ASN A 70 25.01 31.60 24.92
N SER A 71 23.90 30.92 24.64
CA SER A 71 22.80 31.47 23.88
C SER A 71 21.50 30.92 24.50
N THR A 72 20.57 31.81 24.82
CA THR A 72 19.21 31.49 25.25
C THR A 72 18.44 30.84 24.11
N VAL A 73 18.80 29.61 23.78
CA VAL A 73 18.00 28.68 22.99
C VAL A 73 17.25 27.86 24.01
N ALA A 74 15.92 27.91 23.98
CA ALA A 74 15.08 27.06 24.80
C ALA A 74 15.56 25.61 24.65
N GLU A 75 15.87 24.94 25.76
CA GLU A 75 16.05 23.48 25.77
C GLU A 75 14.80 22.89 25.11
N SER A 76 14.94 22.41 23.87
CA SER A 76 13.89 21.59 23.27
C SER A 76 13.73 20.41 24.21
N GLN A 77 12.61 20.32 24.90
CA GLN A 77 12.35 19.20 25.79
C GLN A 77 12.61 17.91 25.02
N ASN A 78 13.29 16.96 25.67
CA ASN A 78 13.64 15.64 25.12
C ASN A 78 12.37 14.78 24.88
N HIS A 79 11.45 15.24 24.04
CA HIS A 79 10.38 14.45 23.46
C HIS A 79 10.99 13.56 22.37
N GLU A 80 10.73 12.25 22.44
CA GLU A 80 11.15 11.23 21.47
C GLU A 80 10.39 11.40 20.15
N TYR A 81 11.11 11.70 19.06
CA TYR A 81 10.46 11.87 17.76
C TYR A 81 9.75 10.58 17.33
N VAL A 82 8.45 10.66 17.09
CA VAL A 82 7.66 9.56 16.50
C VAL A 82 7.44 9.86 15.02
N PRO A 83 7.84 8.96 14.10
CA PRO A 83 7.56 9.10 12.68
C PRO A 83 6.06 9.27 12.39
N LEU A 84 5.73 10.13 11.43
CA LEU A 84 4.36 10.35 10.99
C LEU A 84 3.80 9.06 10.36
N GLY A 85 2.75 8.48 10.95
CA GLY A 85 2.15 7.20 10.53
C GLY A 85 2.11 6.12 11.63
N GLU A 86 2.63 6.40 12.82
CA GLU A 86 2.50 5.51 13.99
C GLU A 86 1.16 5.73 14.72
N LYS A 87 0.08 5.11 14.22
CA LYS A 87 -1.23 4.93 14.88
C LYS A 87 -1.68 6.12 15.77
N LYS A 88 -1.83 7.29 15.14
CA LYS A 88 -2.48 8.49 15.72
C LYS A 88 -3.88 8.66 15.10
N PRO A 89 -4.85 9.32 15.77
CA PRO A 89 -6.25 9.40 15.32
C PRO A 89 -6.41 9.83 13.85
N TRP A 90 -5.54 10.72 13.39
CA TRP A 90 -5.54 11.28 12.03
C TRP A 90 -4.55 10.63 11.04
N LEU A 91 -3.59 9.80 11.48
CA LEU A 91 -2.54 9.21 10.62
C LEU A 91 -2.65 7.68 10.68
N GLN A 92 -3.66 7.14 9.99
CA GLN A 92 -3.98 5.70 10.06
C GLN A 92 -3.25 4.87 9.00
N TYR A 93 -2.78 5.48 7.91
CA TYR A 93 -2.07 4.78 6.84
C TYR A 93 -0.55 5.06 6.92
N PRO A 94 0.31 4.24 6.28
CA PRO A 94 1.72 4.58 6.12
C PRO A 94 1.90 5.85 5.28
N ASN A 95 2.90 6.67 5.63
CA ASN A 95 3.22 7.88 4.88
C ASN A 95 3.90 7.53 3.55
N ILE A 96 3.28 7.89 2.42
CA ILE A 96 3.84 7.62 1.09
C ILE A 96 4.95 8.60 0.68
N LEU A 97 5.14 9.66 1.45
CA LEU A 97 6.21 10.64 1.27
C LEU A 97 7.52 10.10 1.88
N GLU A 98 8.17 9.17 1.18
CA GLU A 98 9.35 8.47 1.72
C GLU A 98 10.65 9.28 1.61
N PHE A 99 10.77 10.16 0.61
CA PHE A 99 11.99 10.95 0.36
C PHE A 99 11.94 12.31 1.02
N ARG A 100 11.72 12.29 2.34
CA ARG A 100 11.58 13.52 3.14
C ARG A 100 12.91 14.05 3.64
N ARG A 101 13.08 15.35 3.50
CA ARG A 101 14.23 16.15 3.95
C ARG A 101 13.74 17.46 4.53
N VAL A 102 14.48 18.02 5.48
CA VAL A 102 14.09 19.30 6.10
C VAL A 102 15.12 20.39 5.83
N ARG A 103 14.61 21.61 5.61
CA ARG A 103 15.39 22.84 5.48
C ARG A 103 14.75 23.91 6.35
N GLY A 104 15.53 24.45 7.28
CA GLY A 104 15.06 25.39 8.27
C GLY A 104 15.99 26.59 8.40
N ARG A 105 15.45 27.71 8.86
CA ARG A 105 16.20 28.86 9.29
C ARG A 105 15.44 29.52 10.42
N ASN A 106 16.14 29.88 11.49
CA ASN A 106 15.51 30.54 12.62
C ASN A 106 15.47 32.08 12.44
N SER A 107 14.86 32.76 13.41
CA SER A 107 14.74 34.22 13.40
C SER A 107 16.09 34.96 13.52
N ASN A 108 17.13 34.30 14.05
CA ASN A 108 18.49 34.83 14.13
C ASN A 108 19.38 34.43 12.93
N ALA A 109 18.79 33.86 11.87
CA ALA A 109 19.42 33.49 10.61
C ALA A 109 20.33 32.24 10.62
N THR A 110 20.33 31.45 11.70
CA THR A 110 21.00 30.14 11.78
C THR A 110 20.35 29.13 10.83
N GLU A 111 21.17 28.46 10.00
CA GLU A 111 20.77 27.39 9.08
C GLU A 111 20.48 26.09 9.84
N ILE A 112 19.45 25.37 9.40
CA ILE A 112 19.02 24.07 9.93
C ILE A 112 18.77 23.15 8.75
N LYS A 113 19.35 21.95 8.78
CA LYS A 113 19.13 20.94 7.73
C LYS A 113 19.30 19.54 8.29
N SER A 114 18.53 18.62 7.74
CA SER A 114 18.68 17.19 7.94
C SER A 114 18.09 16.46 6.75
N ASP A 115 18.74 15.37 6.35
CA ASP A 115 18.34 14.53 5.22
C ASP A 115 17.83 13.15 5.64
N GLU A 116 17.95 12.80 6.92
CA GLU A 116 17.47 11.54 7.49
C GLU A 116 16.41 11.80 8.55
N GLU A 117 15.23 11.18 8.42
CA GLU A 117 14.11 11.39 9.34
C GLU A 117 14.45 11.00 10.77
N GLY A 118 14.17 11.89 11.73
CA GLY A 118 14.35 11.64 13.16
C GLY A 118 15.79 11.40 13.60
N SER A 119 16.77 11.56 12.69
CA SER A 119 18.17 11.24 12.93
C SER A 119 18.86 12.20 13.90
N ASP A 120 18.37 13.45 13.97
CA ASP A 120 19.00 14.52 14.72
C ASP A 120 17.99 15.57 15.23
N ASN A 121 18.51 16.50 16.03
CA ASN A 121 17.72 17.61 16.57
C ASN A 121 17.26 18.61 15.49
N ASN A 122 17.95 18.70 14.35
CA ASN A 122 17.57 19.61 13.26
C ASN A 122 16.27 19.14 12.59
N TRP A 123 16.13 17.82 12.36
CA TRP A 123 14.91 17.21 11.88
C TRP A 123 13.75 17.56 12.79
N LYS A 124 13.88 17.20 14.08
CA LYS A 124 12.85 17.44 15.08
C LYS A 124 12.49 18.92 15.12
N PHE A 125 13.48 19.82 15.15
CA PHE A 125 13.24 21.25 15.21
C PHE A 125 12.41 21.80 14.04
N VAL A 126 12.63 21.31 12.82
CA VAL A 126 11.78 21.68 11.69
C VAL A 126 10.40 21.03 11.80
N ASN A 127 10.33 19.75 12.18
CA ASN A 127 9.08 19.00 12.32
C ASN A 127 8.15 19.58 13.39
N ASP A 128 8.71 20.12 14.47
CA ASP A 128 7.99 20.82 15.53
C ASP A 128 7.26 22.06 15.01
N ARG A 129 7.57 22.53 13.79
CA ARG A 129 6.96 23.73 13.19
C ARG A 129 6.20 23.41 11.92
N THR A 130 6.71 22.49 11.11
CA THR A 130 6.07 22.05 9.88
C THR A 130 6.20 20.54 9.78
N ALA A 131 5.08 19.83 9.64
CA ALA A 131 5.05 18.40 9.36
C ALA A 131 4.15 18.14 8.14
N MET A 132 4.47 17.14 7.34
CA MET A 132 3.72 16.81 6.14
C MET A 132 3.62 15.30 5.97
N TYR A 133 2.39 14.85 5.76
CA TYR A 133 2.02 13.46 5.60
C TYR A 133 1.09 13.32 4.40
N ALA A 134 1.20 12.19 3.68
CA ALA A 134 0.19 11.82 2.71
C ALA A 134 0.01 10.31 2.58
N HIS A 135 -1.17 9.89 2.14
CA HIS A 135 -1.45 8.50 1.76
C HIS A 135 -2.35 8.43 0.52
N VAL A 136 -2.33 7.28 -0.16
CA VAL A 136 -3.13 7.04 -1.35
C VAL A 136 -4.49 6.47 -0.97
N GLU A 137 -5.54 7.00 -1.59
CA GLU A 137 -6.88 6.42 -1.58
C GLU A 137 -7.45 6.34 -3.00
N THR A 138 -8.05 5.21 -3.34
CA THR A 138 -8.73 5.03 -4.62
C THR A 138 -10.24 4.97 -4.38
N ARG A 139 -10.98 5.91 -5.00
CA ARG A 139 -12.44 6.01 -4.89
C ARG A 139 -13.04 6.32 -6.26
N ASP A 140 -14.15 5.68 -6.61
CA ASP A 140 -14.90 5.93 -7.85
C ASP A 140 -14.00 5.96 -9.12
N ASN A 141 -13.11 4.98 -9.25
CA ASN A 141 -12.12 4.85 -10.32
C ASN A 141 -11.09 6.00 -10.43
N SER A 142 -11.05 6.91 -9.46
CA SER A 142 -10.06 7.97 -9.35
C SER A 142 -9.09 7.67 -8.21
N ASP A 143 -7.84 8.05 -8.40
CA ASP A 143 -6.80 7.92 -7.38
C ASP A 143 -6.55 9.30 -6.76
N TYR A 144 -6.45 9.33 -5.45
CA TYR A 144 -6.23 10.53 -4.66
C TYR A 144 -4.99 10.37 -3.79
N LEU A 145 -4.32 11.49 -3.57
CA LEU A 145 -3.32 11.64 -2.54
C LEU A 145 -3.92 12.55 -1.46
N ILE A 146 -4.18 11.97 -0.29
CA ILE A 146 -4.76 12.67 0.84
C ILE A 146 -3.60 13.27 1.63
N PHE A 147 -3.60 14.60 1.78
CA PHE A 147 -2.56 15.34 2.50
C PHE A 147 -3.06 15.82 3.84
N ASP A 148 -2.23 15.61 4.85
CA ASP A 148 -2.35 16.22 6.16
C ASP A 148 -1.05 16.97 6.46
N VAL A 149 -1.13 18.30 6.48
CA VAL A 149 0.00 19.20 6.69
C VAL A 149 -0.23 19.97 7.97
N PHE A 150 0.75 19.92 8.87
CA PHE A 150 0.69 20.60 10.16
C PHE A 150 1.62 21.81 10.13
N PHE A 151 1.05 22.99 10.26
CA PHE A 151 1.75 24.25 10.26
C PHE A 151 1.76 24.86 11.65
N ASN A 152 2.86 25.57 11.97
CA ASN A 152 3.13 26.01 13.33
C ASN A 152 2.85 24.89 14.35
N ASN A 153 3.39 23.71 14.08
CA ASN A 153 2.97 22.44 14.68
C ASN A 153 3.10 22.42 16.22
N ASN A 154 3.98 23.22 16.81
CA ASN A 154 4.16 23.43 18.25
C ASN A 154 3.36 24.61 18.83
N ALA A 155 2.61 25.33 18.00
CA ALA A 155 1.84 26.53 18.33
C ALA A 155 2.68 27.66 18.97
N GLU A 156 3.89 27.89 18.48
CA GLU A 156 4.77 28.95 18.96
C GLU A 156 5.05 30.01 17.90
N SER A 157 4.90 31.29 18.26
CA SER A 157 5.21 32.39 17.35
C SER A 157 6.62 32.30 16.76
N MET A 158 6.70 32.30 15.42
CA MET A 158 7.94 32.36 14.67
C MET A 158 8.31 33.80 14.27
N VAL A 159 7.55 34.80 14.73
CA VAL A 159 7.67 36.21 14.32
C VAL A 159 8.18 37.13 15.42
N SER A 160 9.43 37.57 15.27
CA SER A 160 10.01 38.63 16.11
C SER A 160 9.98 40.02 15.45
N LYS A 161 10.13 40.08 14.11
CA LYS A 161 10.22 41.31 13.31
C LYS A 161 9.11 41.45 12.25
N SER A 162 8.06 40.63 12.36
CA SER A 162 6.90 40.65 11.46
C SER A 162 5.60 40.75 12.22
N ASN A 163 4.57 41.22 11.53
CA ASN A 163 3.18 41.18 11.98
C ASN A 163 2.39 40.01 11.37
N LYS A 164 3.03 39.13 10.59
CA LYS A 164 2.36 38.02 9.89
C LYS A 164 3.25 36.77 9.79
N GLN A 165 2.60 35.61 9.88
CA GLN A 165 3.16 34.30 9.52
C GLN A 165 2.52 33.79 8.24
N TRP A 166 3.20 32.92 7.50
CA TRP A 166 2.60 32.18 6.41
C TRP A 166 2.68 30.68 6.65
N TYR A 167 1.78 29.97 5.99
CA TYR A 167 1.67 28.53 5.96
C TYR A 167 1.41 28.14 4.51
N LEU A 168 2.44 27.63 3.84
CA LEU A 168 2.45 27.43 2.39
C LEU A 168 2.62 25.94 2.07
N TRP A 169 1.90 25.46 1.08
CA TRP A 169 2.02 24.12 0.54
C TRP A 169 2.17 24.17 -0.98
N GLN A 170 3.17 23.46 -1.48
CA GLN A 170 3.39 23.22 -2.90
C GLN A 170 2.74 21.91 -3.31
N VAL A 171 1.69 22.02 -4.11
CA VAL A 171 1.04 20.85 -4.70
C VAL A 171 2.03 20.13 -5.63
N PRO A 172 2.14 18.78 -5.58
CA PRO A 172 2.97 18.02 -6.50
C PRO A 172 2.36 18.00 -7.91
N TYR A 173 2.55 19.11 -8.63
CA TYR A 173 1.95 19.38 -9.94
C TYR A 173 2.27 18.33 -11.01
N ALA A 174 3.40 17.62 -10.88
CA ALA A 174 3.80 16.59 -11.82
C ALA A 174 2.90 15.34 -11.79
N ILE A 175 2.11 15.15 -10.72
CA ILE A 175 1.16 14.04 -10.57
C ILE A 175 -0.29 14.52 -10.38
N ALA A 176 -0.51 15.84 -10.28
CA ALA A 176 -1.83 16.43 -10.12
C ALA A 176 -2.66 16.33 -11.40
N ASP A 177 -3.98 16.14 -11.27
CA ASP A 177 -4.91 16.20 -12.40
C ASP A 177 -5.19 17.66 -12.81
N LEU A 178 -4.37 18.18 -13.72
CA LEU A 178 -4.42 19.57 -14.22
C LEU A 178 -5.21 19.68 -15.53
N ASP A 179 -5.67 20.89 -15.85
CA ASP A 179 -6.29 21.18 -17.15
C ASP A 179 -5.25 21.22 -18.30
N SER A 180 -5.73 21.36 -19.53
CA SER A 180 -4.87 21.42 -20.73
C SER A 180 -3.91 22.61 -20.76
N ASN A 181 -4.14 23.64 -19.93
CA ASN A 181 -3.30 24.82 -19.79
C ASN A 181 -2.34 24.71 -18.60
N GLY A 182 -2.25 23.53 -17.96
CA GLY A 182 -1.43 23.30 -16.78
C GLY A 182 -1.93 24.01 -15.53
N LEU A 183 -3.19 24.44 -15.48
CA LEU A 183 -3.83 25.07 -14.33
C LEU A 183 -4.63 24.03 -13.52
N TYR A 184 -4.97 24.38 -12.28
CA TYR A 184 -5.87 23.56 -11.48
C TYR A 184 -7.28 23.53 -12.09
N LYS A 185 -7.83 22.32 -12.24
CA LYS A 185 -9.26 22.12 -12.42
C LYS A 185 -9.99 22.46 -11.11
N SER A 186 -11.31 22.59 -11.17
CA SER A 186 -12.12 22.82 -9.97
C SER A 186 -12.06 21.67 -8.96
N ASP A 187 -11.74 20.46 -9.43
CA ASP A 187 -11.67 19.23 -8.63
C ASP A 187 -10.23 18.70 -8.46
N THR A 188 -9.19 19.46 -8.85
CA THR A 188 -7.80 19.01 -8.65
C THR A 188 -7.46 18.88 -7.17
N VAL A 189 -7.82 19.87 -6.36
CA VAL A 189 -7.68 19.84 -4.90
C VAL A 189 -9.05 20.08 -4.29
N THR A 190 -9.51 19.11 -3.51
CA THR A 190 -10.84 19.12 -2.88
C THR A 190 -10.71 18.94 -1.37
N ASN A 191 -11.81 19.16 -0.64
CA ASN A 191 -11.86 19.07 0.82
C ASN A 191 -10.76 19.90 1.53
N LEU A 192 -10.33 21.01 0.90
CA LEU A 192 -9.30 21.88 1.45
C LEU A 192 -9.85 22.58 2.69
N ARG A 193 -9.26 22.30 3.86
CA ARG A 193 -9.63 22.95 5.11
C ARG A 193 -8.42 23.18 5.99
N TYR A 194 -8.53 24.18 6.86
CA TYR A 194 -7.56 24.52 7.89
C TYR A 194 -8.27 24.44 9.23
N ASP A 195 -7.96 23.40 9.99
CA ASP A 195 -8.43 23.22 11.36
C ASP A 195 -7.40 23.82 12.32
N ALA A 196 -7.82 24.80 13.11
CA ALA A 196 -6.97 25.53 14.04
C ALA A 196 -7.00 24.91 15.43
N TYR A 197 -5.85 24.84 16.09
CA TYR A 197 -5.70 24.20 17.39
C TYR A 197 -4.85 25.04 18.33
N ARG A 198 -5.28 25.08 19.59
CA ARG A 198 -4.54 25.70 20.70
C ARG A 198 -4.04 24.63 21.66
N PRO A 199 -2.78 24.71 22.11
CA PRO A 199 -2.26 23.75 23.07
C PRO A 199 -2.92 23.96 24.43
N LYS A 200 -3.26 22.86 25.12
CA LYS A 200 -3.70 22.88 26.53
C LYS A 200 -2.54 23.30 27.44
N THR A 201 -1.34 22.85 27.09
CA THR A 201 -0.06 23.10 27.76
C THR A 201 1.05 23.25 26.72
N LYS A 202 2.06 24.08 27.00
CA LYS A 202 3.20 24.27 26.09
C LYS A 202 4.05 23.01 25.99
N GLY A 203 4.79 22.87 24.87
CA GLY A 203 5.76 21.79 24.66
C GLY A 203 5.23 20.56 23.93
N HIS A 204 3.95 20.57 23.51
CA HIS A 204 3.35 19.52 22.70
C HIS A 204 3.39 19.86 21.21
N ILE A 205 3.40 18.81 20.38
CA ILE A 205 3.44 18.94 18.92
C ILE A 205 2.12 18.41 18.37
N LEU A 206 1.37 19.24 17.64
CA LEU A 206 0.01 18.93 17.20
C LEU A 206 0.01 17.57 16.52
N SER A 207 0.80 17.36 15.47
CA SER A 207 0.86 16.11 14.70
C SER A 207 1.19 14.84 15.50
N GLN A 208 1.81 14.97 16.68
CA GLN A 208 2.23 13.86 17.53
C GLN A 208 1.30 13.65 18.74
N ASP A 209 0.81 14.74 19.33
CA ASP A 209 0.04 14.76 20.58
C ASP A 209 -1.35 15.42 20.39
N PRO A 210 -2.24 14.89 19.52
CA PRO A 210 -3.59 15.45 19.28
C PRO A 210 -4.35 15.82 20.54
N GLU A 211 -4.30 14.93 21.51
CA GLU A 211 -5.01 14.98 22.77
C GLU A 211 -4.56 16.16 23.65
N ALA A 212 -3.35 16.70 23.41
CA ALA A 212 -2.82 17.85 24.11
C ALA A 212 -3.33 19.19 23.54
N PHE A 213 -4.13 19.17 22.48
CA PHE A 213 -4.68 20.35 21.83
C PHE A 213 -6.20 20.42 21.98
N VAL A 214 -6.74 21.63 21.83
CA VAL A 214 -8.17 21.90 21.71
C VAL A 214 -8.40 22.59 20.38
N LYS A 215 -9.37 22.10 19.60
CA LYS A 215 -9.76 22.73 18.34
C LYS A 215 -10.42 24.08 18.60
N ASP A 216 -10.03 25.09 17.84
CA ASP A 216 -10.64 26.43 17.84
C ASP A 216 -11.50 26.58 16.58
N ASP A 217 -12.79 26.28 16.71
CA ASP A 217 -13.73 26.34 15.59
C ASP A 217 -13.91 27.76 15.03
N SER A 218 -13.63 28.80 15.83
CA SER A 218 -13.72 30.19 15.37
C SER A 218 -12.58 30.58 14.41
N LEU A 219 -11.46 29.87 14.51
CA LEU A 219 -10.28 30.06 13.67
C LEU A 219 -10.17 29.01 12.56
N SER A 220 -10.97 27.95 12.63
CA SER A 220 -11.02 26.87 11.64
C SER A 220 -11.92 27.24 10.46
N PHE A 221 -11.56 26.82 9.24
CA PHE A 221 -12.36 27.10 8.04
C PHE A 221 -12.09 26.12 6.91
N SER A 222 -13.08 25.97 6.03
CA SER A 222 -12.94 25.27 4.74
C SER A 222 -12.77 26.27 3.61
N VAL A 223 -12.11 25.86 2.53
CA VAL A 223 -11.95 26.60 1.28
C VAL A 223 -12.76 25.90 0.20
N PRO A 224 -14.00 26.33 -0.09
CA PRO A 224 -14.90 25.60 -0.98
C PRO A 224 -14.44 25.57 -2.45
N ASP A 225 -13.77 26.62 -2.91
CA ASP A 225 -13.14 26.67 -4.24
C ASP A 225 -11.69 27.10 -4.07
N MET A 226 -10.78 26.14 -4.18
CA MET A 226 -9.34 26.35 -3.96
C MET A 226 -8.72 27.35 -4.95
N ARG A 227 -9.37 27.61 -6.09
CA ARG A 227 -8.85 28.53 -7.13
C ARG A 227 -9.13 30.00 -6.82
N LYS A 228 -10.01 30.30 -5.87
CA LYS A 228 -10.30 31.68 -5.46
C LYS A 228 -9.21 32.19 -4.54
N THR A 229 -8.32 33.00 -5.08
CA THR A 229 -7.25 33.66 -4.32
C THR A 229 -7.77 34.91 -3.58
N ASP A 230 -6.94 35.41 -2.67
CA ASP A 230 -7.15 36.62 -1.86
C ASP A 230 -8.46 36.62 -1.05
N GLN A 231 -8.84 35.44 -0.57
CA GLN A 231 -10.03 35.24 0.26
C GLN A 231 -9.64 35.37 1.73
N HIS A 232 -10.47 36.08 2.51
CA HIS A 232 -10.27 36.20 3.96
C HIS A 232 -11.18 35.21 4.68
N PHE A 233 -10.62 34.41 5.59
CA PHE A 233 -11.32 33.38 6.32
C PHE A 233 -11.12 33.47 7.84
N GLY A 234 -11.96 32.74 8.56
CA GLY A 234 -11.97 32.69 10.02
C GLY A 234 -12.50 33.97 10.67
N LYS A 235 -12.51 33.98 12.00
CA LYS A 235 -12.98 35.12 12.79
C LYS A 235 -12.29 36.43 12.37
N ASP A 236 -13.09 37.46 12.10
CA ASP A 236 -12.63 38.80 11.69
C ASP A 236 -11.75 38.81 10.43
N GLY A 237 -11.79 37.75 9.60
CA GLY A 237 -11.01 37.66 8.36
C GLY A 237 -9.50 37.60 8.59
N TYR A 238 -9.05 37.05 9.72
CA TYR A 238 -7.64 37.08 10.12
C TYR A 238 -6.68 36.31 9.20
N ALA A 239 -7.19 35.30 8.47
CA ALA A 239 -6.41 34.45 7.58
C ALA A 239 -6.67 34.85 6.12
N LEU A 240 -5.62 35.23 5.40
CA LEU A 240 -5.66 35.49 3.96
C LEU A 240 -5.24 34.23 3.21
N TYR A 241 -6.18 33.57 2.54
CA TYR A 241 -5.92 32.46 1.63
C TYR A 241 -5.51 32.95 0.25
N GLN A 242 -4.45 32.34 -0.30
CA GLN A 242 -3.92 32.67 -1.61
C GLN A 242 -3.58 31.41 -2.39
N VAL A 243 -3.79 31.47 -3.71
CA VAL A 243 -3.33 30.47 -4.68
C VAL A 243 -2.33 31.12 -5.62
N GLY A 244 -1.35 30.35 -6.11
CA GLY A 244 -0.22 30.90 -6.85
C GLY A 244 0.78 31.64 -5.94
N ILE A 245 0.85 31.24 -4.67
CA ILE A 245 1.84 31.71 -3.69
C ILE A 245 2.89 30.61 -3.51
N GLY A 246 4.02 30.76 -4.18
CA GLY A 246 4.98 29.68 -4.38
C GLY A 246 6.04 30.07 -5.39
N LEU A 247 6.67 29.07 -6.01
CA LEU A 247 7.70 29.31 -7.02
C LEU A 247 7.08 29.61 -8.38
N ASN A 248 7.35 30.79 -8.92
CA ASN A 248 7.06 31.14 -10.30
C ASN A 248 8.31 30.86 -11.15
N PRO A 249 8.32 29.81 -12.00
CA PRO A 249 9.47 29.54 -12.83
C PRO A 249 9.64 30.66 -13.88
N GLY A 250 10.89 31.14 -14.04
CA GLY A 250 11.23 32.32 -14.84
C GLY A 250 11.77 33.48 -14.00
N ASN A 251 11.47 34.72 -14.39
CA ASN A 251 12.15 35.92 -13.84
C ASN A 251 11.88 36.18 -12.36
N LYS A 252 10.81 35.60 -11.79
CA LYS A 252 10.46 35.77 -10.37
C LYS A 252 11.04 34.68 -9.46
N LEU A 253 11.57 33.58 -10.02
CA LEU A 253 11.99 32.41 -9.26
C LEU A 253 12.92 32.76 -8.09
N TYR A 254 14.00 33.50 -8.34
CA TYR A 254 14.95 33.89 -7.29
C TYR A 254 14.34 34.82 -6.24
N THR A 255 13.37 35.66 -6.64
CA THR A 255 12.64 36.51 -5.70
C THR A 255 11.74 35.67 -4.81
N ASP A 256 11.03 34.70 -5.39
CA ASP A 256 10.14 33.82 -4.66
C ASP A 256 10.92 32.90 -3.72
N LEU A 257 12.04 32.32 -4.18
CA LEU A 257 12.96 31.53 -3.36
C LEU A 257 13.46 32.34 -2.15
N GLY A 258 13.93 33.57 -2.40
CA GLY A 258 14.42 34.46 -1.35
C GLY A 258 13.33 34.93 -0.38
N GLN A 259 12.07 34.97 -0.81
CA GLN A 259 10.96 35.28 0.08
C GLN A 259 10.58 34.05 0.90
N ILE A 260 10.27 32.93 0.26
CA ILE A 260 9.69 31.73 0.89
C ILE A 260 10.70 31.02 1.79
N PHE A 261 11.93 30.86 1.30
CA PHE A 261 12.98 30.11 1.98
C PHE A 261 14.01 31.01 2.66
N HIS A 262 13.86 32.34 2.58
CA HIS A 262 14.79 33.32 3.13
C HIS A 262 16.24 33.03 2.70
N GLY A 263 17.15 32.89 3.66
CA GLY A 263 18.56 32.60 3.38
C GLY A 263 18.84 31.20 2.83
N ASN A 264 17.86 30.29 2.88
CA ASN A 264 17.99 28.94 2.33
C ASN A 264 17.72 28.89 0.82
N ALA A 265 17.38 30.02 0.20
CA ALA A 265 17.04 30.12 -1.23
C ALA A 265 18.09 29.51 -2.18
N ASN A 266 19.37 29.55 -1.80
CA ASN A 266 20.49 29.03 -2.60
C ASN A 266 20.97 27.64 -2.14
N GLU A 267 20.28 27.01 -1.19
CA GLU A 267 20.62 25.66 -0.75
C GLU A 267 20.39 24.66 -1.91
N SER A 268 21.24 23.63 -1.99
CA SER A 268 21.32 22.76 -3.17
C SER A 268 20.03 22.01 -3.44
N LEU A 269 19.36 21.46 -2.41
CA LEU A 269 18.09 20.75 -2.56
C LEU A 269 16.97 21.68 -3.01
N ILE A 270 16.85 22.86 -2.39
CA ILE A 270 15.84 23.87 -2.77
C ILE A 270 16.06 24.33 -4.22
N SER A 271 17.31 24.55 -4.61
CA SER A 271 17.68 24.96 -5.97
C SER A 271 17.40 23.86 -6.99
N ARG A 272 17.66 22.58 -6.65
CA ARG A 272 17.34 21.44 -7.51
C ARG A 272 15.84 21.30 -7.73
N MET A 273 15.06 21.30 -6.66
CA MET A 273 13.59 21.24 -6.72
C MET A 273 13.00 22.34 -7.61
N ALA A 274 13.50 23.58 -7.45
CA ALA A 274 13.11 24.70 -8.31
C ALA A 274 13.51 24.51 -9.78
N GLY A 275 14.70 23.97 -10.02
CA GLY A 275 15.19 23.61 -11.35
C GLY A 275 14.36 22.52 -12.02
N ASP A 276 13.95 21.50 -11.28
CA ASP A 276 13.12 20.40 -11.77
C ASP A 276 11.71 20.87 -12.13
N GLN A 277 11.16 21.86 -11.45
CA GLN A 277 9.91 22.51 -11.87
C GLN A 277 10.06 23.19 -13.22
N ALA A 278 11.16 23.92 -13.44
CA ALA A 278 11.44 24.53 -14.74
C ALA A 278 11.66 23.46 -15.83
N LEU A 279 12.36 22.37 -15.51
CA LEU A 279 12.60 21.26 -16.44
C LEU A 279 11.32 20.49 -16.78
N TYR A 280 10.44 20.28 -15.79
CA TYR A 280 9.13 19.69 -16.02
C TYR A 280 8.32 20.52 -17.03
N ALA A 281 8.30 21.85 -16.87
CA ALA A 281 7.65 22.74 -17.83
C ALA A 281 8.32 22.68 -19.22
N PHE A 282 9.65 22.62 -19.28
CA PHE A 282 10.36 22.47 -20.55
C PHE A 282 9.98 21.18 -21.29
N ASN A 283 9.84 20.07 -20.58
CA ASN A 283 9.54 18.75 -21.15
C ASN A 283 8.06 18.54 -21.49
N ASN A 284 7.13 19.17 -20.75
CA ASN A 284 5.69 18.97 -20.92
C ASN A 284 4.98 20.12 -21.64
N GLY A 285 5.69 21.24 -21.89
CA GLY A 285 5.19 22.42 -22.58
C GLY A 285 5.11 23.65 -21.67
N SER A 286 5.27 24.84 -22.27
CA SER A 286 5.34 26.11 -21.55
C SER A 286 4.09 26.43 -20.74
N GLN A 287 2.95 25.81 -21.04
CA GLN A 287 1.73 25.92 -20.25
C GLN A 287 1.87 25.35 -18.83
N TYR A 288 2.81 24.44 -18.58
CA TYR A 288 3.12 23.94 -17.22
C TYR A 288 4.10 24.84 -16.45
N ASN A 289 4.55 25.95 -17.04
CA ASN A 289 5.32 26.97 -16.34
C ASN A 289 4.39 27.82 -15.46
N LYS A 290 3.91 27.25 -14.36
CA LYS A 290 2.96 27.85 -13.43
C LYS A 290 3.46 27.79 -12.00
N ASN A 291 2.82 28.60 -11.16
CA ASN A 291 2.95 28.52 -9.72
C ASN A 291 1.87 27.58 -9.17
N TYR A 292 2.32 26.54 -8.46
CA TYR A 292 1.46 25.51 -7.88
C TYR A 292 1.49 25.53 -6.35
N GLY A 293 1.87 26.68 -5.77
CA GLY A 293 1.81 26.91 -4.34
C GLY A 293 0.48 27.53 -3.93
N LEU A 294 -0.03 27.11 -2.77
CA LEU A 294 -1.20 27.67 -2.11
C LEU A 294 -0.93 27.78 -0.62
N GLY A 295 -1.72 28.56 0.09
CA GLY A 295 -1.55 28.66 1.53
C GLY A 295 -2.32 29.79 2.16
N ILE A 296 -2.01 30.06 3.43
CA ILE A 296 -2.60 31.15 4.18
C ILE A 296 -1.53 32.04 4.80
N THR A 297 -1.84 33.32 4.92
CA THR A 297 -1.10 34.27 5.77
C THR A 297 -1.94 34.64 6.97
N VAL A 298 -1.37 34.53 8.17
CA VAL A 298 -2.03 34.72 9.46
C VAL A 298 -1.44 35.92 10.19
N ALA A 299 -2.29 36.76 10.77
CA ALA A 299 -1.88 37.93 11.53
C ALA A 299 -1.30 37.59 12.92
N LYS A 300 -0.40 38.45 13.42
CA LYS A 300 0.32 38.30 14.69
C LYS A 300 -0.53 37.92 15.91
N PRO A 301 -1.76 38.42 16.13
CA PRO A 301 -2.55 38.02 17.29
C PRO A 301 -2.90 36.51 17.36
N TYR A 302 -2.66 35.77 16.28
CA TYR A 302 -2.92 34.34 16.15
C TYR A 302 -1.62 33.57 15.83
N ASP A 303 -0.47 34.12 16.22
CA ASP A 303 0.84 33.51 15.95
C ASP A 303 1.19 32.33 16.87
N ASP A 304 0.34 32.07 17.88
CA ASP A 304 0.41 30.97 18.86
C ASP A 304 -0.61 29.84 18.57
N VAL A 305 -1.02 29.69 17.31
CA VAL A 305 -2.00 28.71 16.86
C VAL A 305 -1.35 27.70 15.92
N ALA A 306 -1.57 26.41 16.16
CA ALA A 306 -1.20 25.34 15.24
C ALA A 306 -2.34 25.09 14.25
N TYR A 307 -2.00 24.74 13.02
CA TYR A 307 -2.97 24.46 11.96
C TYR A 307 -2.76 23.07 11.39
N HIS A 308 -3.83 22.31 11.29
CA HIS A 308 -3.90 21.11 10.47
C HIS A 308 -4.62 21.47 9.17
N MET A 309 -3.86 21.51 8.08
CA MET A 309 -4.41 21.59 6.73
C MET A 309 -4.68 20.18 6.23
N HIS A 310 -5.91 19.94 5.81
CA HIS A 310 -6.31 18.72 5.12
C HIS A 310 -6.64 19.06 3.66
N ALA A 311 -6.21 18.22 2.72
CA ALA A 311 -6.50 18.39 1.29
C ALA A 311 -6.53 17.04 0.56
N GLU A 312 -7.47 16.87 -0.36
CA GLU A 312 -7.55 15.69 -1.22
C GLU A 312 -7.12 16.07 -2.64
N LEU A 313 -5.93 15.63 -3.03
CA LEU A 313 -5.38 15.87 -4.36
C LEU A 313 -5.79 14.75 -5.31
N LYS A 314 -6.57 15.09 -6.34
CA LYS A 314 -6.86 14.17 -7.44
C LYS A 314 -5.63 13.97 -8.32
N LEU A 315 -5.27 12.71 -8.54
CA LEU A 315 -4.12 12.34 -9.34
C LEU A 315 -4.47 12.22 -10.82
N ARG A 316 -3.53 12.61 -11.68
CA ARG A 316 -3.66 12.39 -13.13
C ARG A 316 -3.58 10.89 -13.45
N PRO A 317 -4.20 10.42 -14.55
CA PRO A 317 -4.02 9.05 -15.02
C PRO A 317 -2.53 8.68 -15.18
N GLY A 318 -2.14 7.50 -14.68
CA GLY A 318 -0.75 7.02 -14.72
C GLY A 318 0.16 7.56 -13.61
N ALA A 319 -0.33 8.42 -12.71
CA ALA A 319 0.42 8.78 -11.50
C ALA A 319 0.68 7.55 -10.60
N ILE A 320 -0.21 6.56 -10.61
CA ILE A 320 0.01 5.24 -10.02
C ILE A 320 0.19 4.23 -11.16
N ASN A 321 1.30 3.49 -11.15
CA ASN A 321 1.53 2.41 -12.10
C ASN A 321 0.81 1.14 -11.64
N LYS A 322 -0.46 0.99 -12.01
CA LYS A 322 -1.31 -0.15 -11.60
C LYS A 322 -0.83 -1.51 -12.13
N ASN A 323 0.08 -1.52 -13.11
CA ASN A 323 0.65 -2.73 -13.69
C ASN A 323 2.02 -3.10 -13.10
N ALA A 324 2.52 -2.33 -12.13
CA ALA A 324 3.79 -2.62 -11.48
C ALA A 324 3.73 -3.90 -10.63
N ASP A 325 4.85 -4.62 -10.59
CA ASP A 325 4.94 -5.87 -9.83
C ASP A 325 5.20 -5.67 -8.34
N ASN A 326 5.76 -4.51 -7.97
CA ASN A 326 6.16 -4.15 -6.59
C ASN A 326 5.75 -2.71 -6.23
N TYR A 327 5.72 -2.43 -4.92
CA TYR A 327 5.37 -1.14 -4.33
C TYR A 327 6.19 0.04 -4.86
N ASN A 328 7.52 -0.09 -4.94
CA ASN A 328 8.39 1.02 -5.33
C ASN A 328 8.11 1.48 -6.76
N GLU A 329 7.90 0.54 -7.68
CA GLU A 329 7.53 0.86 -9.07
C GLU A 329 6.10 1.38 -9.19
N LYS A 330 5.17 0.86 -8.39
CA LYS A 330 3.77 1.28 -8.37
C LYS A 330 3.64 2.76 -8.03
N TYR A 331 4.41 3.23 -7.05
CA TYR A 331 4.32 4.58 -6.50
C TYR A 331 5.49 5.51 -6.86
N ALA A 332 6.40 5.08 -7.74
CA ALA A 332 7.59 5.84 -8.14
C ALA A 332 7.26 7.28 -8.57
N ASN A 333 6.23 7.48 -9.39
CA ASN A 333 5.83 8.81 -9.85
C ASN A 333 5.41 9.72 -8.69
N ILE A 334 4.73 9.19 -7.67
CA ILE A 334 4.33 9.93 -6.46
C ILE A 334 5.56 10.26 -5.62
N GLN A 335 6.37 9.25 -5.33
CA GLN A 335 7.55 9.38 -4.46
C GLN A 335 8.62 10.30 -5.06
N ASN A 336 8.74 10.35 -6.39
CA ASN A 336 9.67 11.25 -7.07
C ASN A 336 9.11 12.67 -7.22
N ALA A 337 7.79 12.86 -7.21
CA ALA A 337 7.20 14.18 -7.42
C ALA A 337 7.53 15.13 -6.26
N TRP A 338 8.07 16.30 -6.60
CA TRP A 338 8.38 17.33 -5.61
C TRP A 338 7.12 17.95 -5.01
N THR A 339 7.07 17.98 -3.68
CA THR A 339 6.12 18.72 -2.87
C THR A 339 6.82 19.23 -1.61
N TRP A 340 6.36 20.34 -1.07
CA TRP A 340 6.90 20.88 0.17
C TRP A 340 5.85 21.65 0.95
N ALA A 341 6.03 21.73 2.26
CA ALA A 341 5.27 22.58 3.15
C ALA A 341 6.23 23.52 3.89
N ASN A 342 5.85 24.77 4.09
CA ASN A 342 6.66 25.79 4.76
C ASN A 342 5.82 26.57 5.79
N SER A 343 6.33 26.61 7.03
CA SER A 343 5.90 27.59 8.03
C SER A 343 6.97 28.64 8.18
N GLY A 344 6.60 29.92 8.18
CA GLY A 344 7.61 30.98 8.22
C GLY A 344 7.06 32.36 8.53
N SER A 345 7.98 33.28 8.76
CA SER A 345 7.68 34.70 8.98
C SER A 345 7.53 35.42 7.65
N TRP A 346 6.46 36.21 7.52
CA TRP A 346 6.23 37.02 6.33
C TRP A 346 7.15 38.27 6.33
N GLY A 347 7.79 38.54 5.20
CA GLY A 347 8.48 39.81 4.94
C GLY A 347 10.01 39.70 4.86
N LYS A 348 10.60 40.60 4.06
CA LYS A 348 12.02 40.55 3.62
C LYS A 348 13.06 40.71 4.73
N THR A 349 12.71 41.31 5.86
CA THR A 349 13.63 41.57 6.99
C THR A 349 13.60 40.47 8.05
N THR A 350 12.82 39.42 7.80
CA THR A 350 12.65 38.28 8.69
C THR A 350 13.51 37.11 8.21
N SER A 351 13.59 36.03 8.97
CA SER A 351 14.44 34.88 8.58
C SER A 351 13.87 33.52 8.95
N SER A 352 12.75 33.46 9.66
CA SER A 352 12.14 32.20 10.05
C SER A 352 11.50 31.51 8.84
N ALA A 353 11.97 30.32 8.49
CA ALA A 353 11.34 29.43 7.51
C ALA A 353 11.66 27.99 7.87
N TYR A 354 10.66 27.13 7.92
CA TYR A 354 10.77 25.73 8.33
C TYR A 354 10.05 24.88 7.30
N THR A 355 10.84 24.20 6.46
CA THR A 355 10.36 23.51 5.27
C THR A 355 10.55 22.01 5.40
N VAL A 356 9.47 21.26 5.20
CA VAL A 356 9.53 19.83 4.91
C VAL A 356 9.40 19.66 3.41
N ILE A 357 10.36 18.96 2.80
CA ILE A 357 10.42 18.70 1.37
C ILE A 357 10.29 17.20 1.16
N SER A 358 9.45 16.77 0.23
CA SER A 358 9.37 15.40 -0.26
C SER A 358 9.53 15.38 -1.77
N GLY A 359 10.10 14.30 -2.30
CA GLY A 359 10.39 14.14 -3.71
C GLY A 359 11.88 13.89 -3.93
N ARG A 360 12.24 13.51 -5.16
CA ARG A 360 13.63 13.31 -5.57
C ARG A 360 13.78 13.41 -7.08
N ASP A 361 14.98 13.76 -7.53
CA ASP A 361 15.40 13.53 -8.91
C ASP A 361 16.13 12.19 -9.01
N PRO A 362 15.51 11.12 -9.54
CA PRO A 362 16.18 9.82 -9.65
C PRO A 362 17.40 9.84 -10.59
N SER A 363 17.55 10.88 -11.41
CA SER A 363 18.71 11.06 -12.29
C SER A 363 19.90 11.69 -11.55
N ASN A 364 19.64 12.37 -10.43
CA ASN A 364 20.66 13.01 -9.64
C ASN A 364 21.40 11.99 -8.77
N ASP A 365 22.74 12.05 -8.76
CA ASP A 365 23.57 11.11 -8.02
C ASP A 365 23.36 11.15 -6.50
N GLU A 366 22.90 12.26 -5.92
CA GLU A 366 22.62 12.38 -4.47
C GLU A 366 21.27 11.76 -4.07
N ASP A 367 20.36 11.62 -5.04
CA ASP A 367 18.97 11.24 -4.81
C ASP A 367 18.69 9.76 -5.15
N LYS A 368 19.71 9.03 -5.61
CA LYS A 368 19.63 7.59 -5.90
C LYS A 368 19.33 6.77 -4.64
N ASP A 369 18.63 5.64 -4.83
CA ASP A 369 18.19 4.75 -3.73
C ASP A 369 19.33 4.24 -2.83
N ASP A 370 20.57 4.17 -3.31
CA ASP A 370 21.75 3.77 -2.54
C ASP A 370 22.31 4.88 -1.63
N LYS A 371 21.96 6.15 -1.90
CA LYS A 371 22.44 7.31 -1.14
C LYS A 371 21.34 8.02 -0.36
N LEU A 372 20.18 8.24 -0.98
CA LEU A 372 19.02 8.81 -0.31
C LEU A 372 18.14 7.67 0.18
N LYS A 373 18.18 7.43 1.49
CA LYS A 373 17.36 6.40 2.13
C LYS A 373 15.88 6.79 2.06
N ARG A 374 15.05 5.76 1.89
CA ARG A 374 13.59 5.87 2.02
C ARG A 374 13.22 5.88 3.49
N ASN A 375 12.51 6.91 3.92
CA ASN A 375 11.94 6.99 5.25
C ASN A 375 10.61 6.21 5.28
N LYS A 376 10.70 4.90 5.45
CA LYS A 376 9.52 4.05 5.56
C LYS A 376 8.90 4.19 6.95
N ALA A 377 7.60 4.52 6.99
CA ALA A 377 6.83 4.60 8.23
C ALA A 377 6.57 3.23 8.88
N ASP A 378 6.71 2.15 8.10
CA ASP A 378 6.75 0.77 8.57
C ASP A 378 8.01 0.07 8.08
N ASN A 379 8.62 -0.73 8.96
CA ASN A 379 9.79 -1.55 8.66
C ASN A 379 9.57 -3.04 8.99
N LYS A 380 8.38 -3.42 9.42
CA LYS A 380 7.99 -4.80 9.69
C LYS A 380 7.25 -5.34 8.48
N ALA A 381 7.49 -6.59 8.15
CA ALA A 381 6.81 -7.24 7.04
C ALA A 381 5.52 -7.92 7.52
N PRO A 382 4.51 -8.07 6.65
CA PRO A 382 3.30 -8.81 6.98
C PRO A 382 3.57 -10.24 7.44
N LYS A 383 2.68 -10.77 8.26
CA LYS A 383 2.69 -12.18 8.68
C LYS A 383 1.62 -12.95 7.92
N ILE A 384 1.94 -14.19 7.53
CA ILE A 384 1.02 -15.07 6.79
C ILE A 384 0.63 -16.24 7.68
N TYR A 385 -0.64 -16.64 7.64
CA TYR A 385 -1.19 -17.71 8.46
C TYR A 385 -1.99 -18.72 7.64
N HIS A 386 -2.01 -19.96 8.14
CA HIS A 386 -2.99 -20.98 7.78
C HIS A 386 -3.78 -21.35 9.05
N GLY A 387 -5.09 -21.10 9.04
CA GLY A 387 -5.90 -21.16 10.25
C GLY A 387 -5.42 -20.14 11.29
N LYS A 388 -5.05 -20.60 12.48
CA LYS A 388 -4.50 -19.76 13.57
C LYS A 388 -2.97 -19.82 13.67
N THR A 389 -2.32 -20.56 12.78
CA THR A 389 -0.88 -20.83 12.86
C THR A 389 -0.12 -19.98 11.84
N GLU A 390 0.88 -19.24 12.30
CA GLU A 390 1.77 -18.46 11.43
C GLU A 390 2.67 -19.39 10.59
N ILE A 391 2.85 -19.05 9.31
CA ILE A 391 3.76 -19.74 8.40
C ILE A 391 5.11 -19.03 8.46
N THR A 392 6.00 -19.54 9.30
CA THR A 392 7.29 -18.90 9.59
C THR A 392 8.42 -19.30 8.63
N ASP A 393 8.26 -20.41 7.90
CA ASP A 393 9.27 -20.96 6.97
C ASP A 393 8.65 -21.62 5.73
N ASP A 394 9.52 -22.08 4.82
CA ASP A 394 9.15 -22.67 3.52
C ASP A 394 9.03 -24.21 3.55
N ASN A 395 9.14 -24.84 4.72
CA ASN A 395 9.20 -26.30 4.87
C ASN A 395 7.86 -26.92 5.27
N GLN A 396 6.81 -26.11 5.41
CA GLN A 396 5.51 -26.58 5.86
C GLN A 396 4.79 -27.39 4.77
N THR A 397 4.22 -28.52 5.20
CA THR A 397 3.29 -29.32 4.38
C THR A 397 1.90 -29.25 5.00
N ILE A 398 0.91 -28.89 4.18
CA ILE A 398 -0.49 -28.85 4.56
C ILE A 398 -1.16 -30.11 4.02
N GLU A 399 -1.63 -30.96 4.92
CA GLU A 399 -2.37 -32.17 4.58
C GLU A 399 -3.87 -31.88 4.57
N LEU A 400 -4.53 -32.18 3.46
CA LEU A 400 -5.94 -31.89 3.22
C LEU A 400 -6.62 -33.09 2.59
N THR A 401 -7.94 -33.17 2.69
CA THR A 401 -8.78 -34.13 1.97
C THR A 401 -9.44 -33.45 0.77
N GLU A 402 -9.66 -34.20 -0.31
CA GLU A 402 -10.42 -33.70 -1.45
C GLU A 402 -11.82 -33.22 -1.03
N GLY A 403 -12.14 -31.96 -1.35
CA GLY A 403 -13.37 -31.28 -0.93
C GLY A 403 -13.22 -30.34 0.28
N ASP A 404 -12.09 -30.35 0.99
CA ASP A 404 -11.81 -29.40 2.07
C ASP A 404 -11.67 -27.96 1.53
N ASN A 405 -11.79 -26.97 2.43
CA ASN A 405 -11.49 -25.57 2.13
C ASN A 405 -10.08 -25.22 2.61
N LEU A 406 -9.23 -24.78 1.67
CA LEU A 406 -7.94 -24.18 1.97
C LEU A 406 -8.06 -22.66 1.92
N SER A 407 -7.58 -21.97 2.94
CA SER A 407 -7.49 -20.52 2.93
C SER A 407 -6.26 -20.04 3.69
N PHE A 408 -5.78 -18.86 3.34
CA PHE A 408 -4.70 -18.19 4.02
C PHE A 408 -5.18 -16.83 4.49
N THR A 409 -4.58 -16.34 5.58
CA THR A 409 -4.78 -14.97 6.04
C THR A 409 -3.46 -14.26 6.19
N THR A 410 -3.49 -12.94 6.16
CA THR A 410 -2.32 -12.11 6.38
C THR A 410 -2.65 -10.91 7.26
N THR A 411 -1.68 -10.50 8.06
CA THR A 411 -1.78 -9.33 8.94
C THR A 411 -0.53 -8.48 8.87
N ASP A 412 -0.69 -7.18 9.10
CA ASP A 412 0.40 -6.22 9.23
C ASP A 412 0.17 -5.30 10.44
N ASN A 413 1.24 -4.81 11.06
CA ASN A 413 1.16 -3.97 12.27
C ASN A 413 0.58 -2.58 12.01
N LYS A 414 0.64 -2.05 10.79
CA LYS A 414 -0.07 -0.81 10.41
C LYS A 414 -1.45 -1.11 9.83
N GLY A 415 -1.82 -2.39 9.71
CA GLY A 415 -3.18 -2.84 9.44
C GLY A 415 -3.64 -2.71 8.00
N HIS A 416 -2.73 -2.42 7.06
CA HIS A 416 -3.04 -2.34 5.62
C HIS A 416 -2.17 -3.31 4.83
N ILE A 417 -2.80 -4.05 3.92
CA ILE A 417 -2.15 -4.99 3.00
C ILE A 417 -2.35 -4.49 1.58
N GLU A 418 -1.24 -4.17 0.93
CA GLU A 418 -1.24 -3.63 -0.42
C GLU A 418 -1.45 -4.73 -1.47
N LYS A 419 -0.89 -5.92 -1.24
CA LYS A 419 -1.04 -7.06 -2.13
C LYS A 419 -0.91 -8.36 -1.35
N PHE A 420 -1.93 -9.20 -1.43
CA PHE A 420 -1.91 -10.57 -0.95
C PHE A 420 -2.18 -11.53 -2.10
N SER A 421 -1.23 -12.40 -2.41
CA SER A 421 -1.23 -13.24 -3.60
C SER A 421 -0.99 -14.71 -3.27
N ILE A 422 -1.86 -15.60 -3.77
CA ILE A 422 -1.72 -17.05 -3.70
C ILE A 422 -1.51 -17.59 -5.12
N SER A 423 -0.37 -18.23 -5.37
CA SER A 423 0.00 -18.76 -6.69
C SER A 423 0.49 -20.20 -6.60
N GLY A 424 0.45 -20.91 -7.74
CA GLY A 424 0.91 -22.30 -7.86
C GLY A 424 -0.21 -23.35 -7.74
N LEU A 425 -1.39 -23.00 -7.21
CA LEU A 425 -2.56 -23.90 -7.17
C LEU A 425 -3.30 -23.96 -8.51
N THR A 426 -3.57 -22.80 -9.09
CA THR A 426 -4.29 -22.55 -10.35
C THR A 426 -3.40 -21.80 -11.33
N ASP A 427 -3.80 -21.75 -12.61
CA ASP A 427 -3.04 -21.03 -13.65
C ASP A 427 -3.01 -19.52 -13.41
N THR A 428 -4.10 -18.97 -12.87
CA THR A 428 -4.19 -17.57 -12.44
C THR A 428 -4.01 -17.48 -10.92
N PRO A 429 -3.09 -16.62 -10.42
CA PRO A 429 -2.98 -16.34 -9.00
C PRO A 429 -4.25 -15.68 -8.43
N ILE A 430 -4.58 -15.97 -7.17
CA ILE A 430 -5.62 -15.27 -6.42
C ILE A 430 -4.96 -14.03 -5.80
N THR A 431 -5.51 -12.84 -6.03
CA THR A 431 -5.00 -11.58 -5.47
C THR A 431 -6.06 -10.82 -4.67
N LYS A 432 -5.66 -10.23 -3.54
CA LYS A 432 -6.48 -9.42 -2.64
C LYS A 432 -5.70 -8.19 -2.15
N GLN A 433 -6.41 -7.15 -1.72
CA GLN A 433 -5.87 -5.91 -1.14
C GLN A 433 -6.89 -5.39 -0.11
N GLY A 434 -6.43 -4.69 0.93
CA GLY A 434 -7.28 -3.99 1.89
C GLY A 434 -6.80 -4.13 3.33
N ASP A 435 -7.74 -3.94 4.28
CA ASP A 435 -7.46 -4.07 5.72
C ASP A 435 -6.86 -5.45 6.05
N GLY A 436 -5.77 -5.44 6.81
CA GLY A 436 -5.13 -6.64 7.37
C GLY A 436 -4.59 -6.36 8.76
N SER A 437 -5.39 -5.74 9.63
CA SER A 437 -5.02 -5.59 11.04
C SER A 437 -5.04 -6.93 11.77
N GLU A 438 -4.39 -7.02 12.93
CA GLU A 438 -4.42 -8.24 13.76
C GLU A 438 -5.85 -8.64 14.16
N ASP A 439 -6.73 -7.66 14.44
CA ASP A 439 -8.14 -7.89 14.79
C ASP A 439 -9.01 -8.26 13.59
N LYS A 440 -8.60 -7.86 12.38
CA LYS A 440 -9.30 -8.12 11.12
C LYS A 440 -8.30 -8.53 10.03
N PRO A 441 -7.79 -9.78 10.06
CA PRO A 441 -6.85 -10.27 9.07
C PRO A 441 -7.45 -10.32 7.65
N LEU A 442 -6.64 -10.01 6.64
CA LEU A 442 -7.07 -10.12 5.25
C LEU A 442 -7.08 -11.59 4.82
N SER A 443 -8.22 -12.09 4.34
CA SER A 443 -8.38 -13.47 3.87
C SER A 443 -8.18 -13.60 2.36
N SER A 444 -7.58 -14.72 1.92
CA SER A 444 -7.53 -15.12 0.51
C SER A 444 -8.92 -15.51 -0.03
N GLY A 445 -9.86 -15.82 0.86
CA GLY A 445 -11.07 -16.58 0.56
C GLY A 445 -10.81 -18.09 0.55
N ASP A 446 -11.89 -18.87 0.52
CA ASP A 446 -11.85 -20.32 0.52
C ASP A 446 -11.53 -20.88 -0.88
N ILE A 447 -10.59 -21.81 -0.92
CA ILE A 447 -10.15 -22.54 -2.11
C ILE A 447 -10.56 -24.00 -1.92
N THR A 448 -11.50 -24.48 -2.72
CA THR A 448 -11.91 -25.88 -2.67
C THR A 448 -10.78 -26.80 -3.15
N VAL A 449 -10.36 -27.71 -2.28
CA VAL A 449 -9.26 -28.64 -2.52
C VAL A 449 -9.67 -29.70 -3.52
N THR A 450 -8.86 -29.88 -4.56
CA THR A 450 -9.05 -30.95 -5.56
C THR A 450 -7.84 -31.86 -5.59
N ASN A 451 -8.02 -33.11 -6.03
CA ASN A 451 -6.90 -34.05 -6.16
C ASN A 451 -5.78 -33.58 -7.12
N LYS A 452 -6.06 -32.62 -8.02
CA LYS A 452 -5.05 -31.99 -8.90
C LYS A 452 -4.05 -31.11 -8.14
N MET A 453 -4.37 -30.72 -6.91
CA MET A 453 -3.50 -29.91 -6.05
C MET A 453 -2.49 -30.76 -5.27
N ASN A 454 -2.58 -32.10 -5.33
CA ASN A 454 -1.68 -32.98 -4.60
C ASN A 454 -0.22 -32.78 -5.04
N ASN A 455 0.67 -32.65 -4.05
CA ASN A 455 2.10 -32.36 -4.20
C ASN A 455 2.44 -31.04 -4.92
N LYS A 456 1.48 -30.12 -5.06
CA LYS A 456 1.77 -28.78 -5.57
C LYS A 456 2.44 -27.93 -4.49
N THR A 457 3.34 -27.05 -4.92
CA THR A 457 3.89 -25.99 -4.09
C THR A 457 3.09 -24.71 -4.31
N VAL A 458 2.60 -24.13 -3.23
CA VAL A 458 1.88 -22.86 -3.20
C VAL A 458 2.87 -21.78 -2.77
N THR A 459 2.95 -20.69 -3.54
CA THR A 459 3.69 -19.50 -3.13
C THR A 459 2.68 -18.46 -2.67
N ILE A 460 2.84 -18.01 -1.43
CA ILE A 460 2.00 -17.04 -0.74
C ILE A 460 2.84 -15.79 -0.54
N THR A 461 2.42 -14.66 -1.09
CA THR A 461 3.13 -13.38 -0.96
C THR A 461 2.20 -12.35 -0.36
N SER A 462 2.67 -11.65 0.67
CA SER A 462 1.99 -10.51 1.26
C SER A 462 2.92 -9.30 1.30
N GLU A 463 2.44 -8.16 0.81
CA GLU A 463 3.13 -6.87 0.76
C GLU A 463 2.28 -5.83 1.49
N ASP A 464 2.88 -5.06 2.41
CA ASP A 464 2.23 -3.98 3.16
C ASP A 464 2.18 -2.66 2.35
N GLY A 465 1.57 -1.62 2.94
CA GLY A 465 1.53 -0.26 2.37
C GLY A 465 2.87 0.50 2.35
N SER A 466 3.96 -0.11 2.80
CA SER A 466 5.33 0.44 2.81
C SER A 466 6.31 -0.40 1.97
N GLY A 467 5.80 -1.38 1.21
CA GLY A 467 6.60 -2.28 0.36
C GLY A 467 7.44 -3.30 1.13
N ASN A 468 7.11 -3.61 2.38
CA ASN A 468 7.68 -4.74 3.11
C ASN A 468 6.96 -6.02 2.66
N VAL A 469 7.73 -7.05 2.33
CA VAL A 469 7.20 -8.27 1.71
C VAL A 469 7.54 -9.49 2.54
N THR A 470 6.55 -10.35 2.77
CA THR A 470 6.75 -11.72 3.21
C THR A 470 6.31 -12.66 2.10
N ALA A 471 7.21 -13.55 1.68
CA ALA A 471 6.91 -14.64 0.77
C ALA A 471 7.17 -15.98 1.47
N ARG A 472 6.21 -16.90 1.32
CA ARG A 472 6.28 -18.25 1.88
C ARG A 472 5.91 -19.29 0.84
N LYS A 473 6.57 -20.45 0.92
CA LYS A 473 6.23 -21.62 0.11
C LYS A 473 5.71 -22.74 1.00
N VAL A 474 4.57 -23.30 0.64
CA VAL A 474 4.01 -24.47 1.32
C VAL A 474 3.71 -25.59 0.34
N LYS A 475 3.92 -26.83 0.75
CA LYS A 475 3.50 -27.99 -0.04
C LYS A 475 2.10 -28.40 0.37
N VAL A 476 1.25 -28.69 -0.61
CA VAL A 476 -0.09 -29.23 -0.37
C VAL A 476 -0.07 -30.72 -0.69
N LYS A 477 -0.52 -31.53 0.27
CA LYS A 477 -0.71 -32.96 0.09
C LYS A 477 -2.20 -33.26 0.24
N VAL A 478 -2.78 -33.84 -0.80
CA VAL A 478 -4.22 -34.12 -0.86
C VAL A 478 -4.44 -35.61 -0.76
N THR A 479 -5.15 -36.02 0.28
CA THR A 479 -5.70 -37.36 0.41
C THR A 479 -7.02 -37.41 -0.33
N LYS A 480 -7.14 -38.38 -1.25
CA LYS A 480 -8.38 -38.56 -2.00
C LYS A 480 -9.49 -39.02 -1.05
N LYS A 481 -10.64 -38.36 -1.11
CA LYS A 481 -11.81 -38.80 -0.35
C LYS A 481 -12.25 -40.18 -0.83
N THR A 482 -12.35 -41.14 0.10
CA THR A 482 -12.82 -42.48 -0.23
C THR A 482 -14.29 -42.41 -0.65
N LYS A 483 -14.64 -43.13 -1.72
CA LYS A 483 -16.03 -43.23 -2.19
C LYS A 483 -16.84 -44.13 -1.26
N LEU A 484 -18.10 -43.77 -0.99
CA LEU A 484 -19.00 -44.56 -0.13
C LEU A 484 -19.12 -46.01 -0.62
N SER A 485 -19.14 -46.24 -1.93
CA SER A 485 -19.22 -47.58 -2.50
C SER A 485 -18.01 -48.50 -2.21
N LYS A 486 -16.85 -47.92 -1.86
CA LYS A 486 -15.67 -48.66 -1.45
C LYS A 486 -15.65 -48.95 0.06
N GLU A 487 -16.15 -48.03 0.87
CA GLU A 487 -16.23 -48.21 2.33
C GLU A 487 -17.34 -49.20 2.70
N HIS A 488 -18.45 -49.13 1.96
CA HIS A 488 -19.67 -49.88 2.21
C HIS A 488 -20.07 -50.79 1.03
N PRO A 489 -19.21 -51.72 0.57
CA PRO A 489 -19.50 -52.55 -0.60
C PRO A 489 -20.74 -53.42 -0.41
N LEU A 490 -21.41 -53.74 -1.54
CA LEU A 490 -22.56 -54.63 -1.57
C LEU A 490 -22.15 -56.10 -1.66
N THR A 491 -22.82 -56.95 -0.89
CA THR A 491 -22.74 -58.41 -1.04
C THR A 491 -24.12 -58.94 -1.37
N GLY A 492 -24.26 -59.68 -2.48
CA GLY A 492 -25.55 -60.22 -2.90
C GLY A 492 -25.96 -61.42 -2.07
N LYS A 493 -27.27 -61.57 -1.89
CA LYS A 493 -27.89 -62.68 -1.19
C LYS A 493 -28.34 -63.79 -2.14
N THR A 494 -28.71 -64.91 -1.56
CA THR A 494 -29.46 -65.96 -2.25
C THR A 494 -30.94 -65.82 -1.93
N ILE A 495 -31.78 -65.86 -2.94
CA ILE A 495 -33.23 -65.75 -2.85
C ILE A 495 -33.81 -67.07 -3.32
N ASP A 496 -34.55 -67.75 -2.44
CA ASP A 496 -35.32 -68.94 -2.78
C ASP A 496 -36.75 -68.54 -3.13
N THR A 497 -37.28 -69.03 -4.25
CA THR A 497 -38.66 -68.84 -4.68
C THR A 497 -39.16 -70.08 -5.42
N THR A 498 -40.43 -70.12 -5.80
CA THR A 498 -41.01 -71.17 -6.63
C THR A 498 -41.30 -70.67 -8.04
N VAL A 499 -41.51 -71.58 -8.99
CA VAL A 499 -41.93 -71.22 -10.36
C VAL A 499 -43.15 -70.30 -10.32
N GLY A 500 -43.06 -69.16 -11.02
CA GLY A 500 -44.09 -68.12 -11.06
C GLY A 500 -44.18 -67.23 -9.80
N GLY A 501 -43.31 -67.44 -8.80
CA GLY A 501 -43.26 -66.64 -7.59
C GLY A 501 -42.75 -65.22 -7.85
N LYS A 502 -43.32 -64.21 -7.17
CA LYS A 502 -42.88 -62.82 -7.30
C LYS A 502 -41.56 -62.59 -6.56
N LEU A 503 -40.63 -61.86 -7.18
CA LEU A 503 -39.42 -61.39 -6.51
C LEU A 503 -39.73 -60.17 -5.63
N PRO A 504 -38.96 -59.94 -4.54
CA PRO A 504 -39.10 -58.75 -3.71
C PRO A 504 -38.89 -57.45 -4.50
N GLN A 505 -39.32 -56.31 -3.96
CA GLN A 505 -39.08 -55.02 -4.62
C GLN A 505 -37.66 -54.52 -4.36
N LEU A 506 -37.01 -53.90 -5.34
CA LEU A 506 -35.65 -53.36 -5.19
C LEU A 506 -35.52 -52.22 -4.16
N THR A 507 -36.64 -51.64 -3.71
CA THR A 507 -36.73 -50.70 -2.59
C THR A 507 -36.45 -51.38 -1.24
N GLU A 508 -36.72 -52.68 -1.13
CA GLU A 508 -36.41 -53.52 0.03
C GLU A 508 -34.99 -54.10 -0.11
N ILE A 509 -34.00 -53.21 0.00
CA ILE A 509 -32.59 -53.51 -0.27
C ILE A 509 -32.08 -54.79 0.43
N ASP A 510 -32.50 -55.00 1.69
CA ASP A 510 -32.06 -56.12 2.52
C ASP A 510 -32.51 -57.49 1.99
N ASN A 511 -33.50 -57.54 1.09
CA ASN A 511 -33.91 -58.79 0.45
C ASN A 511 -32.93 -59.25 -0.65
N PHE A 512 -32.15 -58.32 -1.20
CA PHE A 512 -31.25 -58.59 -2.32
C PHE A 512 -29.78 -58.58 -1.92
N VAL A 513 -29.38 -57.65 -1.05
CA VAL A 513 -27.98 -57.42 -0.72
C VAL A 513 -27.81 -57.13 0.77
N THR A 514 -26.60 -57.31 1.28
CA THR A 514 -26.15 -56.67 2.52
C THR A 514 -25.19 -55.54 2.18
N VAL A 515 -25.38 -54.39 2.81
CA VAL A 515 -24.46 -53.26 2.72
C VAL A 515 -23.49 -53.34 3.90
N LYS A 516 -22.19 -53.49 3.64
CA LYS A 516 -21.19 -53.51 4.72
C LYS A 516 -21.28 -52.22 5.53
N ASP A 517 -21.42 -52.33 6.86
CA ASP A 517 -21.58 -51.19 7.77
C ASP A 517 -22.70 -50.21 7.35
N GLY A 518 -23.75 -50.72 6.69
CA GLY A 518 -24.81 -49.88 6.10
C GLY A 518 -25.57 -49.02 7.13
N SER A 519 -25.54 -49.36 8.41
CA SER A 519 -26.10 -48.54 9.50
C SER A 519 -25.38 -47.20 9.70
N LYS A 520 -24.17 -47.03 9.14
CA LYS A 520 -23.41 -45.78 9.18
C LYS A 520 -23.72 -44.84 8.01
N LEU A 521 -24.60 -45.24 7.09
CA LEU A 521 -25.01 -44.41 5.97
C LEU A 521 -26.27 -43.60 6.31
N ASP A 522 -26.24 -42.29 6.08
CA ASP A 522 -27.43 -41.43 6.19
C ASP A 522 -28.55 -41.85 5.21
N LYS A 523 -28.16 -42.44 4.07
CA LYS A 523 -29.07 -42.94 3.03
C LYS A 523 -28.53 -44.23 2.41
N GLN A 524 -29.36 -45.27 2.42
CA GLN A 524 -29.06 -46.52 1.74
C GLN A 524 -28.91 -46.34 0.22
N PRO A 525 -28.04 -47.13 -0.45
CA PRO A 525 -27.85 -47.02 -1.88
C PRO A 525 -29.13 -47.45 -2.63
N THR A 526 -29.40 -46.79 -3.76
CA THR A 526 -30.52 -47.16 -4.62
C THR A 526 -30.12 -48.32 -5.53
N LEU A 527 -30.91 -49.40 -5.53
CA LEU A 527 -30.63 -50.58 -6.33
C LEU A 527 -31.31 -50.53 -7.71
N LYS A 528 -30.61 -51.02 -8.73
CA LYS A 528 -31.16 -51.34 -10.05
C LYS A 528 -30.55 -52.64 -10.57
N TRP A 529 -31.33 -53.42 -11.31
CA TRP A 529 -30.79 -54.53 -12.08
C TRP A 529 -29.81 -53.98 -13.12
N ASN A 530 -28.62 -54.57 -13.19
CA ASN A 530 -27.60 -54.20 -14.15
C ASN A 530 -27.66 -55.14 -15.34
N GLY A 531 -28.67 -54.92 -16.19
CA GLY A 531 -29.05 -55.79 -17.30
C GLY A 531 -30.53 -56.12 -17.27
N THR A 532 -30.91 -57.22 -17.91
CA THR A 532 -32.30 -57.70 -17.92
C THR A 532 -32.74 -58.10 -16.52
N ALA A 533 -33.94 -57.67 -16.11
CA ALA A 533 -34.52 -58.09 -14.83
C ALA A 533 -34.82 -59.60 -14.84
N PRO A 534 -34.52 -60.33 -13.75
CA PRO A 534 -34.78 -61.75 -13.67
C PRO A 534 -36.28 -62.07 -13.66
N ASN A 535 -36.64 -63.20 -14.25
CA ASN A 535 -37.96 -63.81 -14.12
C ASN A 535 -37.85 -65.18 -13.43
N THR A 536 -38.97 -65.70 -12.96
CA THR A 536 -39.07 -66.94 -12.17
C THR A 536 -39.88 -68.01 -12.90
N ASN A 537 -39.95 -67.94 -14.23
CA ASN A 537 -40.84 -68.79 -15.05
C ASN A 537 -40.30 -70.21 -15.24
N THR A 538 -39.01 -70.43 -15.00
CA THR A 538 -38.36 -71.73 -15.16
C THR A 538 -37.63 -72.12 -13.87
N VAL A 539 -37.61 -73.43 -13.57
CA VAL A 539 -36.82 -73.99 -12.47
C VAL A 539 -35.33 -73.83 -12.79
N GLY A 540 -34.54 -73.44 -11.79
CA GLY A 540 -33.10 -73.29 -11.96
C GLY A 540 -32.45 -72.38 -10.93
N VAL A 541 -31.13 -72.24 -11.06
CA VAL A 541 -30.31 -71.31 -10.28
C VAL A 541 -29.83 -70.22 -11.23
N PHE A 542 -30.30 -68.98 -11.00
CA PHE A 542 -29.99 -67.84 -11.86
C PHE A 542 -29.13 -66.83 -11.11
N THR A 543 -28.03 -66.40 -11.70
CA THR A 543 -27.17 -65.35 -11.13
C THR A 543 -27.37 -64.06 -11.90
N ASN A 544 -27.81 -63.00 -11.20
CA ASN A 544 -28.13 -61.71 -11.80
C ASN A 544 -27.37 -60.59 -11.10
N ARG A 545 -26.92 -59.60 -11.88
CA ARG A 545 -26.09 -58.51 -11.37
C ARG A 545 -26.94 -57.32 -10.94
N ILE A 546 -26.68 -56.79 -9.76
CA ILE A 546 -27.29 -55.56 -9.23
C ILE A 546 -26.23 -54.45 -9.21
N LYS A 547 -26.68 -53.22 -9.52
CA LYS A 547 -25.95 -51.97 -9.35
C LYS A 547 -26.59 -51.18 -8.21
N GLY A 548 -25.82 -50.88 -7.16
CA GLY A 548 -26.18 -49.90 -6.13
C GLY A 548 -25.56 -48.54 -6.43
N THR A 549 -26.33 -47.47 -6.28
CA THR A 549 -25.86 -46.07 -6.42
C THR A 549 -26.02 -45.33 -5.09
N TYR A 550 -24.92 -44.82 -4.55
CA TYR A 550 -24.85 -44.13 -3.26
C TYR A 550 -25.11 -42.63 -3.42
N SER A 551 -25.29 -41.92 -2.30
CA SER A 551 -25.56 -40.48 -2.28
C SER A 551 -24.42 -39.63 -2.89
N ASP A 552 -23.17 -40.09 -2.82
CA ASP A 552 -22.00 -39.48 -3.46
C ASP A 552 -21.86 -39.84 -4.95
N ASN A 553 -22.90 -40.44 -5.55
CA ASN A 553 -22.93 -40.98 -6.91
C ASN A 553 -21.89 -42.07 -7.21
N SER A 554 -21.18 -42.58 -6.19
CA SER A 554 -20.38 -43.78 -6.34
C SER A 554 -21.29 -44.99 -6.54
N THR A 555 -20.74 -46.05 -7.16
CA THR A 555 -21.51 -47.25 -7.49
C THR A 555 -20.79 -48.50 -7.02
N SER A 556 -21.56 -49.49 -6.59
CA SER A 556 -21.10 -50.82 -6.22
C SER A 556 -21.91 -51.86 -6.98
N PHE A 557 -21.29 -52.99 -7.31
CA PHE A 557 -21.93 -54.07 -8.06
C PHE A 557 -21.76 -55.38 -7.32
N THR A 558 -22.82 -56.18 -7.33
CA THR A 558 -22.79 -57.52 -6.74
C THR A 558 -23.72 -58.46 -7.49
N ASN A 559 -23.54 -59.76 -7.29
CA ASN A 559 -24.37 -60.79 -7.91
C ASN A 559 -25.33 -61.36 -6.87
N VAL A 560 -26.61 -61.43 -7.23
CA VAL A 560 -27.67 -62.08 -6.45
C VAL A 560 -28.00 -63.40 -7.11
N THR A 561 -28.09 -64.45 -6.31
CA THR A 561 -28.49 -65.79 -6.77
C THR A 561 -29.97 -65.99 -6.50
N ILE A 562 -30.72 -66.40 -7.51
CA ILE A 562 -32.15 -66.70 -7.42
C ILE A 562 -32.33 -68.18 -7.70
N ASN A 563 -32.74 -68.93 -6.68
CA ASN A 563 -33.06 -70.35 -6.77
C ASN A 563 -34.57 -70.49 -6.94
N VAL A 564 -34.99 -70.95 -8.12
CA VAL A 564 -36.40 -71.20 -8.43
C VAL A 564 -36.67 -72.69 -8.28
N LYS A 565 -37.45 -73.06 -7.26
CA LYS A 565 -37.85 -74.45 -6.96
C LYS A 565 -39.19 -74.79 -7.66
N PRO A 566 -39.46 -76.08 -7.96
CA PRO A 566 -40.76 -76.50 -8.47
C PRO A 566 -41.89 -76.16 -7.47
N GLN A 567 -43.11 -75.94 -7.97
CA GLN A 567 -44.29 -75.86 -7.10
C GLN A 567 -44.59 -77.25 -6.52
N LYS A 568 -45.04 -77.28 -5.26
CA LYS A 568 -45.52 -78.52 -4.64
C LYS A 568 -46.72 -79.03 -5.45
N PRO A 569 -46.78 -80.32 -5.83
CA PRO A 569 -47.94 -80.86 -6.54
C PRO A 569 -49.21 -80.62 -5.73
N VAL A 570 -50.23 -80.06 -6.36
CA VAL A 570 -51.59 -80.01 -5.83
C VAL A 570 -52.28 -81.27 -6.32
N ILE A 571 -52.70 -82.13 -5.38
CA ILE A 571 -53.53 -83.30 -5.68
C ILE A 571 -54.97 -82.86 -5.40
N ASP A 572 -55.78 -82.69 -6.44
CA ASP A 572 -57.23 -82.54 -6.28
C ASP A 572 -57.81 -83.89 -5.83
N THR A 573 -58.49 -83.90 -4.69
CA THR A 573 -59.23 -85.06 -4.14
C THR A 573 -60.71 -84.98 -4.41
#